data_AF-A0A0C1H9F2-F1
#
_entry.id   AF-A0A0C1H9F2-F1
#
_cell.length_a   1.000
_cell.length_b   1.000
_cell.length_c   1.000
_cell.angle_alpha   90.00
_cell.angle_beta   90.00
_cell.angle_gamma   90.00
#
_symmetry.space_group_name_H-M   'P 1'
#
loop_
_entity.id
_entity.type
_entity.pdbx_description
1 polymer ?
#
loop_
_entity_poly.entity_id
_entity_poly.type
_entity_poly.pdbx_seq_one_letter_code
_entity_poly.pdbx_strand_id
1 'polypeptide(L)' 'MNDLQPDDVVVIGAFDDIPEHLFRITEVFDDCAGGYSITGPLAGEYGEPSFDMILRVHERG' A
#
# COMPACT_ATOMS: atom_id res chain seq x y z
N MET A 1 12.81 1.33 3.73
CA MET A 1 11.57 0.73 4.28
C MET A 1 11.83 -0.76 4.29
N ASN A 2 12.49 -1.30 5.32
CA ASN A 2 13.17 -2.58 5.17
C ASN A 2 12.48 -3.77 5.85
N ASP A 3 11.27 -3.57 6.38
CA ASP A 3 10.47 -4.65 6.97
C ASP A 3 9.00 -4.31 6.75
N LEU A 4 8.52 -4.36 5.50
CA LEU A 4 7.08 -4.44 5.26
C LEU A 4 6.65 -5.87 5.52
N GLN A 5 5.51 -6.06 6.17
CA GLN A 5 4.96 -7.37 6.48
C GLN A 5 3.49 -7.44 6.06
N PRO A 6 2.95 -8.65 5.84
CA PRO A 6 1.50 -8.83 5.81
C PRO A 6 0.83 -8.17 7.02
N ASP A 7 -0.39 -7.68 6.81
CA ASP A 7 -1.22 -6.92 7.75
C ASP A 7 -0.79 -5.47 8.05
N ASP A 8 0.43 -5.05 7.69
CA ASP A 8 0.82 -3.64 7.73
C ASP A 8 -0.13 -2.78 6.88
N VAL A 9 -0.45 -1.58 7.38
CA VAL A 9 -1.15 -0.55 6.62
C VAL A 9 -0.16 0.52 6.21
N VAL A 10 -0.07 0.80 4.92
CA VAL A 10 0.82 1.80 4.34
C VAL A 10 0.05 2.95 3.69
N VAL A 11 0.73 4.09 3.56
CA VAL A 11 0.22 5.23 2.78
C VAL A 11 0.82 5.14 1.38
N ILE A 12 -0.03 4.96 0.38
CA ILE A 12 0.34 5.09 -1.03
C ILE A 12 0.29 6.56 -1.41
N GLY A 13 1.34 7.03 -2.07
CA GLY A 13 1.41 8.39 -2.60
C GLY A 13 0.34 8.65 -3.66
N ALA A 14 0.01 9.92 -3.90
CA ALA A 14 -0.90 10.28 -4.99
C ALA A 14 -0.23 10.01 -6.36
N PHE A 15 -1.01 9.49 -7.30
CA PHE A 15 -0.56 9.24 -8.68
C PHE A 15 -1.73 9.31 -9.66
N ASP A 16 -1.44 9.66 -10.91
CA ASP A 16 -2.36 9.84 -12.05
C ASP A 16 -3.56 10.77 -11.83
N ASP A 17 -4.49 10.44 -10.92
CA ASP A 17 -5.56 11.32 -10.41
C ASP A 17 -6.12 10.74 -9.08
N ILE A 18 -5.41 9.78 -8.51
CA ILE A 18 -5.75 9.09 -7.27
C ILE A 18 -5.06 9.83 -6.13
N PRO A 19 -5.81 10.31 -5.11
CA PRO A 19 -5.20 10.92 -3.95
C PRO A 19 -4.44 9.89 -3.12
N GLU A 20 -3.62 10.38 -2.17
CA GLU A 20 -3.03 9.51 -1.16
C GLU A 20 -4.11 8.66 -0.48
N HIS A 21 -3.81 7.39 -0.30
CA HIS A 21 -4.74 6.46 0.31
C HIS A 21 -4.02 5.39 1.12
N LEU A 22 -4.76 4.84 2.08
CA LEU A 22 -4.34 3.69 2.86
C LEU A 22 -4.48 2.40 2.07
N PHE A 23 -3.52 1.52 2.23
CA PHE A 23 -3.45 0.20 1.60
C PHE A 23 -3.00 -0.82 2.64
N ARG A 24 -3.71 -1.96 2.75
CA ARG A 24 -3.30 -3.07 3.61
C ARG A 24 -2.54 -4.09 2.79
N ILE A 25 -1.34 -4.43 3.26
CA ILE A 25 -0.50 -5.45 2.67
C ILE A 25 -1.06 -6.83 3.04
N THR A 26 -1.20 -7.70 2.04
CA THR A 26 -1.47 -9.13 2.24
C THR A 26 -0.25 -9.98 1.94
N GLU A 27 0.60 -9.54 1.01
CA GLU A 27 1.79 -10.25 0.55
C GLU A 27 2.92 -9.26 0.25
N VAL A 28 4.17 -9.67 0.47
CA VAL A 28 5.36 -8.88 0.17
C VAL A 28 6.22 -9.65 -0.80
N PHE A 29 6.52 -9.05 -1.95
CA PHE A 29 7.36 -9.62 -3.00
C PHE A 29 8.73 -8.94 -3.02
N ASP A 30 9.58 -9.31 -3.97
CA ASP A 30 10.95 -8.78 -4.06
C ASP A 30 10.99 -7.29 -4.44
N ASP A 31 9.97 -6.79 -5.17
CA ASP A 31 9.93 -5.42 -5.72
C ASP A 31 8.62 -4.65 -5.46
N CYS A 32 7.58 -5.31 -4.93
CA CYS A 32 6.29 -4.70 -4.66
C CYS A 32 5.59 -5.32 -3.44
N ALA A 33 4.49 -4.70 -3.02
CA ALA A 33 3.58 -5.25 -2.02
C ALA A 33 2.22 -5.56 -2.65
N GLY A 34 1.72 -6.78 -2.47
CA GLY A 34 0.34 -7.16 -2.81
C GLY A 34 -0.61 -6.83 -1.68
N GLY A 35 -1.86 -6.49 -2.01
CA GLY A 35 -2.86 -6.13 -1.00
C GLY A 35 -4.04 -5.37 -1.59
N TYR A 36 -4.76 -4.65 -0.74
CA TYR A 36 -5.93 -3.89 -1.17
C TYR A 36 -5.99 -2.49 -0.56
N SER A 37 -6.58 -1.56 -1.31
CA SER A 37 -6.82 -0.20 -0.83
C SER A 37 -7.92 -0.18 0.22
N ILE A 38 -7.70 0.52 1.33
CA ILE A 38 -8.65 0.69 2.44
C ILE A 38 -9.49 1.94 2.25
N THR A 39 -8.92 2.98 1.61
CA THR A 39 -9.54 4.31 1.46
C THR A 39 -9.35 4.84 0.04
N GLY A 40 -9.99 5.96 -0.27
CA GLY A 40 -9.87 6.61 -1.56
C GLY A 40 -10.72 5.95 -2.65
N PRO A 41 -10.57 6.40 -3.91
CA PRO A 41 -11.36 5.90 -5.04
C PRO A 41 -11.18 4.42 -5.35
N LEU A 42 -10.08 3.82 -4.89
CA LEU A 42 -9.73 2.41 -5.10
C LEU A 42 -10.13 1.52 -3.92
N ALA A 43 -10.86 2.02 -2.90
CA ALA A 43 -11.19 1.23 -1.72
C ALA A 43 -11.84 -0.12 -2.06
N GLY A 44 -11.24 -1.22 -1.57
CA GLY A 44 -11.63 -2.60 -1.85
C GLY A 44 -10.92 -3.23 -3.05
N GLU A 45 -10.27 -2.45 -3.90
CA GLU A 45 -9.52 -2.95 -5.06
C GLU A 45 -8.16 -3.51 -4.63
N TYR A 46 -7.81 -4.66 -5.21
CA TYR A 46 -6.49 -5.27 -5.07
C TYR A 46 -5.47 -4.57 -5.97
N GLY A 47 -4.21 -4.50 -5.53
CA GLY A 47 -3.12 -3.95 -6.32
C GLY A 47 -1.75 -4.43 -5.87
N GLU A 48 -0.74 -4.04 -6.65
CA GLU A 48 0.67 -4.39 -6.43
C GLU A 48 1.54 -3.12 -6.48
N PRO A 49 1.33 -2.12 -5.60
CA PRO A 49 2.15 -0.92 -5.57
C PRO A 49 3.63 -1.28 -5.36
N SER A 50 4.50 -0.66 -6.17
CA SER A 50 5.94 -0.72 -5.97
C SER A 50 6.33 0.00 -4.69
N PHE A 51 7.48 -0.37 -4.11
CA PHE A 51 7.91 0.22 -2.85
C PHE A 51 8.19 1.73 -2.92
N ASP A 52 8.50 2.26 -4.09
CA ASP A 52 8.68 3.71 -4.31
C ASP A 52 7.37 4.51 -4.20
N MET A 53 6.21 3.86 -4.38
CA MET A 53 4.90 4.48 -4.18
C MET A 53 4.50 4.56 -2.70
N ILE A 54 5.14 3.76 -1.84
CA ILE A 54 4.85 3.74 -0.40
C ILE A 54 5.57 4.90 0.27
N LEU A 55 4.81 5.85 0.82
CA LEU A 55 5.40 7.01 1.50
C LEU A 55 5.87 6.69 2.92
N ARG A 56 5.06 5.91 3.64
CA ARG A 56 5.29 5.53 5.04
C ARG A 56 4.36 4.41 5.47
N VAL A 57 4.74 3.72 6.54
CA VAL A 57 3.84 2.83 7.27
C VAL A 57 2.92 3.68 8.15
N HIS A 58 1.63 3.43 8.07
CA HIS A 58 0.58 4.06 8.87
C HIS A 58 0.33 3.27 10.16
N GLU A 59 0.21 1.94 10.05
CA GLU A 59 -0.05 1.02 11.16
C GLU A 59 0.74 -0.28 10.92
N ARG A 60 1.20 -0.90 12.01
CA ARG A 60 1.88 -2.20 11.99
C ARG A 60 0.90 -3.30 12.36
N GLY A 61 0.94 -4.41 11.61
CA GLY A 61 0.23 -5.66 11.93
C GLY A 61 0.78 -6.38 13.15
#